data_AF-A0A948SEL5-F1
#
_entry.id   AF-A0A948SEL5-F1
#
_cell.length_a   1.000
_cell.length_b   1.000
_cell.length_c   1.000
_cell.angle_alpha   90.00
_cell.angle_beta   90.00
_cell.angle_gamma   90.00
#
_symmetry.space_group_name_H-M   'P 1'
#
loop_
_entity.id
_entity.type
_entity.pdbx_description
1 polymer ?
#
loop_
_entity_poly.entity_id
_entity_poly.type
_entity_poly.pdbx_seq_one_letter_code
_entity_poly.pdbx_strand_id
1 'polypeptide(L)'
;MTSVPLFVLVAFRAVIELIVWLIVGRAVLALLAGGARANNPILRLFDVVLDPPRALASRLTPGASFAGREWLLFGLLLSLWLALGLGKWWLLR
;
A
#
# COMPACT_ATOMS: atom_id res chain seq x y z
N MET A 1 23.82 11.75 -16.28
CA MET A 1 23.06 12.61 -15.35
C MET A 1 21.67 12.00 -15.21
N THR A 2 21.41 11.22 -14.15
CA THR A 2 20.09 10.65 -13.90
C THR A 2 19.11 11.81 -13.74
N SER A 3 18.20 11.97 -14.70
CA SER A 3 17.23 13.05 -14.69
C SER A 3 16.43 12.94 -13.39
N VAL A 4 16.48 13.98 -12.56
CA VAL A 4 15.71 14.14 -11.30
C VAL A 4 14.29 13.54 -11.38
N PRO A 5 13.51 13.70 -12.48
CA PRO A 5 12.20 13.04 -12.62
C PRO A 5 12.23 11.51 -12.58
N LEU A 6 13.24 10.83 -13.14
CA LEU A 6 13.38 9.38 -13.05
C LEU A 6 13.65 8.92 -11.62
N PHE A 7 14.47 9.67 -10.87
CA PHE A 7 14.75 9.37 -9.48
C PHE A 7 13.46 9.47 -8.63
N VAL A 8 12.69 10.54 -8.78
CA VAL A 8 11.42 10.73 -8.07
C VAL A 8 10.44 9.62 -8.41
N LEU A 9 10.32 9.23 -9.68
CA LEU A 9 9.43 8.15 -10.12
C LEU A 9 9.79 6.81 -9.47
N VAL A 10 11.08 6.45 -9.46
CA VAL A 10 11.56 5.20 -8.85
C VAL A 10 11.36 5.23 -7.33
N ALA A 11 11.65 6.35 -6.68
CA ALA A 11 11.46 6.50 -5.23
C ALA A 11 9.97 6.33 -4.84
N PHE A 12 9.06 7.00 -5.54
CA PHE A 12 7.63 6.84 -5.31
C PHE A 12 7.16 5.40 -5.53
N ARG A 13 7.62 4.76 -6.61
CA ARG A 13 7.30 3.37 -6.89
C ARG A 13 7.76 2.44 -5.77
N ALA A 14 8.98 2.62 -5.27
CA ALA A 14 9.51 1.81 -4.17
C ALA A 14 8.68 1.98 -2.88
N VAL A 15 8.25 3.20 -2.57
CA VAL A 15 7.36 3.48 -1.42
C VAL A 15 6.00 2.80 -1.61
N ILE A 16 5.41 2.88 -2.80
CA ILE A 16 4.13 2.22 -3.11
C ILE A 16 4.27 0.70 -3.03
N GLU A 17 5.33 0.12 -3.62
CA GLU A 17 5.64 -1.32 -3.52
C GLU A 17 5.74 -1.77 -2.07
N LEU A 18 6.47 -1.01 -1.25
CA LEU A 18 6.61 -1.31 0.17
C LEU A 18 5.25 -1.32 0.88
N ILE A 19 4.41 -0.31 0.66
CA ILE A 19 3.08 -0.23 1.28
C ILE A 19 2.19 -1.39 0.80
N VAL A 20 2.20 -1.74 -0.49
CA VAL A 20 1.47 -2.91 -1.02
C VAL A 20 1.91 -4.19 -0.31
N TRP A 21 3.22 -4.43 -0.23
CA TRP A 21 3.75 -5.62 0.44
C TRP A 21 3.44 -5.65 1.93
N LEU A 22 3.41 -4.49 2.59
CA LEU A 22 3.01 -4.38 3.99
C LEU A 22 1.52 -4.72 4.19
N ILE A 23 0.63 -4.26 3.30
CA ILE A 23 -0.80 -4.61 3.34
C ILE A 23 -0.99 -6.12 3.13
N VAL A 24 -0.31 -6.70 2.13
CA VAL A 24 -0.34 -8.14 1.86
C VAL A 24 0.20 -8.93 3.05
N GLY A 25 1.36 -8.54 3.57
CA GLY A 25 1.99 -9.18 4.73
C GLY A 25 1.10 -9.14 5.97
N ARG A 26 0.47 -7.99 6.25
CA ARG A 26 -0.53 -7.86 7.30
C ARG A 26 -1.71 -8.80 7.08
N ALA A 27 -2.27 -8.84 5.87
CA ALA A 27 -3.41 -9.69 5.56
C ALA A 27 -3.09 -11.18 5.75
N VAL A 28 -1.93 -11.63 5.27
CA VAL A 28 -1.44 -13.00 5.47
C VAL A 28 -1.23 -13.29 6.97
N LEU A 29 -0.54 -12.42 7.69
CA LEU A 29 -0.37 -12.56 9.14
C LEU A 29 -1.70 -12.60 9.88
N ALA A 30 -2.67 -11.82 9.43
CA ALA A 30 -3.99 -11.80 10.01
C ALA A 30 -4.72 -13.13 9.76
N LEU A 31 -4.55 -13.75 8.58
CA LEU A 31 -5.08 -15.10 8.31
C LEU A 31 -4.40 -16.15 9.20
N LEU A 32 -3.07 -16.08 9.34
CA LEU A 32 -2.28 -17.01 10.16
C LEU A 32 -2.58 -16.88 11.66
N ALA A 33 -2.80 -15.65 12.15
CA ALA A 33 -3.15 -15.39 13.55
C ALA A 33 -4.57 -15.86 13.92
N GLY A 34 -5.45 -16.08 12.93
CA GLY A 34 -6.82 -16.54 13.14
C GLY A 34 -7.59 -15.72 14.18
N GLY A 35 -8.12 -16.40 15.21
CA GLY A 35 -8.88 -15.78 16.31
C GLY A 35 -8.03 -14.93 17.28
N ALA A 36 -6.70 -15.08 17.29
CA ALA A 36 -5.80 -14.31 18.15
C ALA A 36 -5.43 -12.93 17.58
N ARG A 37 -6.08 -12.48 16.50
CA ARG A 37 -5.83 -11.18 15.83
C ARG A 37 -5.78 -9.99 16.79
N ALA A 38 -6.69 -9.94 17.77
CA ALA A 38 -6.86 -8.80 18.66
C ALA A 38 -5.65 -8.58 19.61
N ASN A 39 -4.91 -9.64 19.92
CA ASN A 39 -3.80 -9.60 20.87
C ASN A 39 -2.43 -9.83 20.21
N ASN A 40 -2.34 -9.82 18.88
CA ASN A 40 -1.10 -10.07 18.18
C ASN A 40 -0.29 -8.75 18.04
N PRO A 41 0.87 -8.61 18.73
CA PRO A 41 1.67 -7.38 18.69
C PRO A 41 2.25 -7.10 17.30
N ILE A 42 2.49 -8.14 16.49
CA ILE A 42 2.99 -7.99 15.13
C ILE A 42 1.94 -7.31 14.26
N LEU A 43 0.67 -7.72 14.36
CA LEU A 43 -0.41 -7.05 13.63
C LEU A 43 -0.56 -5.58 14.02
N ARG A 44 -0.39 -5.25 15.31
CA ARG A 44 -0.36 -3.85 15.77
C ARG A 44 0.81 -3.06 15.18
N LEU A 45 1.99 -3.66 15.06
CA LEU A 45 3.12 -3.01 14.40
C LEU A 45 2.79 -2.67 12.94
N PHE A 46 2.19 -3.62 12.21
CA PHE A 46 1.72 -3.35 10.85
C PHE A 46 0.64 -2.27 10.81
N ASP A 47 -0.27 -2.20 11.80
CA ASP A 47 -1.27 -1.12 11.90
C ASP A 47 -0.60 0.23 11.99
N VAL A 48 0.38 0.38 12.88
CA VAL A 48 1.11 1.65 13.08
C VAL A 48 1.82 2.09 11.81
N VAL A 49 2.45 1.16 11.09
CA VAL A 49 3.15 1.47 9.83
C VAL A 49 2.16 1.82 8.70
N LEU A 50 0.99 1.17 8.67
CA LEU A 50 -0.04 1.38 7.66
C LEU A 50 -1.03 2.51 8.00
N ASP A 51 -0.94 3.11 9.19
CA ASP A 51 -1.82 4.19 9.63
C ASP A 51 -1.76 5.44 8.73
N PRO A 52 -0.59 6.00 8.38
CA PRO A 52 -0.52 7.14 7.46
C PRO A 52 -1.17 6.88 6.08
N PRO A 53 -0.89 5.78 5.34
CA PRO A 53 -1.58 5.52 4.07
C PRO A 53 -3.08 5.26 4.26
N ARG A 54 -3.50 4.67 5.39
CA ARG A 54 -4.93 4.52 5.72
C ARG A 54 -5.64 5.82 6.02
N ALA A 55 -4.98 6.74 6.71
CA ALA A 55 -5.49 8.08 6.95
C ALA A 55 -5.74 8.80 5.62
N LEU A 56 -4.79 8.73 4.68
CA LEU A 56 -4.96 9.29 3.33
C LEU A 56 -6.15 8.68 2.59
N ALA A 57 -6.29 7.35 2.59
CA ALA A 57 -7.40 6.68 1.93
C ALA A 57 -8.76 6.97 2.59
N SER A 58 -8.79 7.07 3.91
CA SER A 58 -10.00 7.41 4.66
C SER A 58 -10.50 8.83 4.37
N ARG A 59 -9.58 9.76 4.05
CA ARG A 59 -9.92 11.10 3.56
C ARG A 59 -10.51 11.07 2.15
N LEU A 60 -10.06 10.14 1.30
CA LEU A 60 -10.59 9.98 -0.06
C LEU A 60 -11.95 9.27 -0.07
N THR A 61 -12.26 8.44 0.92
CA THR A 61 -13.53 7.70 1.02
C THR A 61 -14.14 7.74 2.43
N PRO A 62 -14.66 8.92 2.86
CA PRO A 62 -15.35 9.05 4.14
C PRO A 62 -16.69 8.30 4.08
N GLY A 63 -16.76 7.12 4.69
CA GLY A 63 -18.01 6.33 4.79
C GLY A 63 -17.89 4.86 4.39
N ALA A 64 -16.79 4.45 3.76
CA ALA A 64 -16.56 3.04 3.46
C ALA A 64 -16.34 2.21 4.74
N SER A 65 -16.78 0.95 4.74
CA SER A 65 -16.50 -0.01 5.82
C SER A 65 -14.99 -0.28 5.93
N PHE A 66 -14.51 -0.76 7.08
CA PHE A 66 -13.07 -1.07 7.28
C PHE A 66 -12.55 -2.02 6.18
N ALA A 67 -13.28 -3.11 5.91
CA ALA A 67 -12.93 -4.04 4.83
C ALA A 67 -12.97 -3.36 3.45
N GLY A 68 -13.98 -2.52 3.20
CA GLY A 68 -14.08 -1.75 1.95
C GLY A 68 -12.90 -0.80 1.75
N ARG A 69 -12.45 -0.11 2.81
CA ARG A 69 -11.29 0.79 2.76
C ARG A 69 -9.99 0.05 2.46
N GLU A 70 -9.75 -1.12 3.08
CA GLU A 70 -8.57 -1.93 2.82
C GLU A 70 -8.53 -2.42 1.37
N TRP A 71 -9.66 -2.89 0.83
CA TRP A 71 -9.78 -3.28 -0.57
C TRP A 71 -9.59 -2.11 -1.53
N LEU A 72 -10.13 -0.93 -1.19
CA LEU A 72 -9.97 0.28 -2.00
C LEU A 72 -8.52 0.78 -2.00
N LEU A 73 -7.85 0.77 -0.84
CA LEU A 73 -6.42 1.06 -0.70
C LEU A 73 -5.59 0.12 -1.57
N PHE A 74 -5.82 -1.19 -1.43
CA PHE A 74 -5.10 -2.19 -2.18
C PHE A 74 -5.31 -1.99 -3.68
N GLY A 75 -6.55 -1.80 -4.12
CA GLY A 75 -6.89 -1.54 -5.53
C GLY A 75 -6.24 -0.26 -6.06
N LEU A 76 -6.26 0.83 -5.29
CA LEU A 76 -5.62 2.11 -5.66
C LEU A 76 -4.11 1.96 -5.78
N LEU A 77 -3.45 1.37 -4.78
CA LEU A 77 -2.00 1.17 -4.83
C LEU A 77 -1.60 0.21 -5.94
N LEU A 78 -2.35 -0.87 -6.17
CA LEU A 78 -2.08 -1.81 -7.25
C LEU A 78 -2.23 -1.16 -8.63
N SER A 79 -3.29 -0.35 -8.81
CA SER A 79 -3.51 0.40 -10.05
C SER A 79 -2.41 1.43 -10.27
N LEU A 80 -2.02 2.16 -9.22
CA LEU A 80 -0.94 3.14 -9.27
C LEU A 80 0.41 2.47 -9.58
N TRP A 81 0.66 1.30 -9.00
CA TRP A 81 1.85 0.49 -9.26
C TRP A 81 1.93 0.03 -10.73
N LEU A 82 0.83 -0.50 -11.27
CA LEU A 82 0.72 -0.87 -12.68
C LEU A 82 0.92 0.34 -13.60
N ALA A 83 0.30 1.48 -13.28
CA ALA A 83 0.44 2.71 -14.04
C ALA A 83 1.89 3.22 -14.05
N LEU A 84 2.59 3.19 -12.91
CA LEU A 84 4.02 3.53 -12.80
C LEU A 84 4.91 2.55 -13.58
N GLY A 85 4.57 1.26 -13.59
CA GLY A 85 5.24 0.23 -14.38
C GLY A 85 5.08 0.46 -15.89
N LEU A 86 3.86 0.74 -16.35
CA LEU A 86 3.58 1.08 -17.74
C LEU A 86 4.24 2.40 -18.16
N GLY A 87 4.21 3.42 -17.30
CA GLY A 87 4.84 4.72 -17.57
C GLY A 87 6.35 4.59 -17.77
N LYS A 88 7.03 3.77 -16.95
CA LYS A 88 8.43 3.40 -17.17
C LYS A 88 8.65 2.73 -18.53
N TRP A 89 7.74 1.85 -18.94
CA TRP A 89 7.81 1.14 -20.22
C TRP A 89 7.67 2.08 -21.42
N TRP A 90 6.82 3.11 -21.30
CA TRP A 90 6.68 4.18 -22.31
C TRP A 90 7.89 5.11 -22.39
N LEU A 91 8.56 5.39 -21.26
CA LEU A 91 9.70 6.30 -21.22
C LEU A 91 11.02 5.67 -21.69
N LEU A 92 11.09 4.34 -21.77
CA LEU A 92 12.26 3.56 -22.21
C LEU A 92 12.14 3.07 -23.67
N ARG A 93 11.10 3.52 -24.39
CA ARG A 93 10.87 3.29 -25.82
C ARG A 93 11.19 4.55 -26.61
#